data_AF-A0A0B5QSG4-F1
#
_entry.id   AF-A0A0B5QSG4-F1
#
_cell.length_a   1.000
_cell.length_b   1.000
_cell.length_c   1.000
_cell.angle_alpha   90.00
_cell.angle_beta   90.00
_cell.angle_gamma   90.00
#
_symmetry.space_group_name_H-M   'P 1'
#
loop_
_entity.id
_entity.type
_entity.pdbx_description
1 polymer ?
#
loop_
_entity_poly.entity_id
_entity_poly.type
_entity_poly.pdbx_seq_one_letter_code
_entity_poly.pdbx_strand_id
1 'polypeptide(L)'
;MYNFFPESKKEVVEKYLWKEFENNLSGVNEVEIIDGANSIDMGLEGGDIEIEDTLNDYWEEQYGFIERLNEFINLWINQINIDVDKKTNIVKSDEDDLFLLFNYTLLLEKIYEIEKYNILHIHGCVDEWYDSSPVIGHGDSIKISEIKRRAYEAGEEFEEKECSICNALANYYERSYKDVQHYIFENRNFFERLNKVNKIYVIGHSLGKVDMPYFKEIKKHIKQDVIWNVYWHDDGDDIIFKQKIMSLGINNENINLIMSKEFFK
;
A
#
# COMPACT_ATOMS: atom_id res chain seq x y z
N MET A 1 -8.44 21.58 19.97
CA MET A 1 -7.22 21.95 20.73
C MET A 1 -6.04 21.51 19.88
N TYR A 2 -5.26 22.46 19.40
CA TYR A 2 -4.05 22.26 18.59
C TYR A 2 -3.01 21.44 19.38
N ASN A 3 -2.51 20.33 18.80
CA ASN A 3 -1.18 19.72 18.98
C ASN A 3 -1.21 18.18 18.91
N PHE A 4 -1.25 17.62 17.70
CA PHE A 4 -0.64 16.30 17.46
C PHE A 4 0.05 16.34 16.11
N PHE A 5 1.24 16.94 16.09
CA PHE A 5 2.45 16.43 15.44
C PHE A 5 3.57 17.37 15.91
N PRO A 6 4.38 16.99 16.93
CA PRO A 6 5.60 17.73 17.20
C PRO A 6 6.45 17.66 15.94
N GLU A 7 7.12 18.76 15.57
CA GLU A 7 8.09 18.87 14.47
C GLU A 7 8.81 17.54 14.22
N SER A 8 8.22 16.70 13.37
CA SER A 8 8.77 15.38 13.12
C SER A 8 9.92 15.65 12.18
N LYS A 9 11.15 15.48 12.69
CA LYS A 9 12.36 15.57 11.86
C LYS A 9 12.07 14.78 10.59
N LYS A 10 12.29 15.38 9.42
CA LYS A 10 12.02 14.79 8.10
C LYS A 10 12.45 13.32 8.02
N GLU A 11 13.59 12.98 8.63
CA GLU A 11 14.12 11.61 8.75
C GLU A 11 13.20 10.62 9.49
N VAL A 12 12.46 11.04 10.51
CA VAL A 12 11.50 10.19 11.26
C VAL A 12 10.25 9.93 10.42
N VAL A 13 9.77 10.96 9.70
CA VAL A 13 8.67 10.82 8.74
C VAL A 13 9.09 9.89 7.60
N GLU A 14 10.27 10.11 7.02
CA GLU A 14 10.80 9.28 5.94
C GLU A 14 11.02 7.82 6.38
N LYS A 15 11.58 7.59 7.58
CA LYS A 15 11.95 6.25 8.02
C LYS A 15 10.76 5.39 8.45
N TYR A 16 9.79 5.97 9.15
CA TYR A 16 8.71 5.19 9.76
C TYR A 16 7.35 5.41 9.10
N LEU A 17 7.10 6.61 8.58
CA LEU A 17 5.78 6.96 8.06
C LEU A 17 5.56 6.36 6.68
N TRP A 18 6.58 6.31 5.81
CA TRP A 18 6.45 5.69 4.49
C TRP A 18 6.40 4.16 4.55
N LYS A 19 7.30 3.54 5.33
CA LYS A 19 7.37 2.07 5.49
C LYS A 19 6.05 1.46 5.98
N GLU A 20 5.37 2.16 6.88
CA GLU A 20 4.12 1.72 7.49
C GLU A 20 2.89 2.47 6.94
N PHE A 21 3.04 3.27 5.87
CA PHE A 21 1.99 4.17 5.39
C PHE A 21 0.68 3.43 5.11
N GLU A 22 0.72 2.40 4.26
CA GLU A 22 -0.48 1.64 3.89
C GLU A 22 -1.07 0.84 5.06
N ASN A 23 -0.24 0.38 6.00
CA ASN A 23 -0.73 -0.26 7.22
C ASN A 23 -1.49 0.74 8.10
N ASN A 24 -0.95 1.97 8.22
CA ASN A 24 -1.50 3.04 9.03
C ASN A 24 -2.78 3.65 8.44
N LEU A 25 -3.00 3.55 7.12
CA LEU A 25 -4.28 3.95 6.50
C LEU A 25 -5.46 3.19 7.12
N SER A 26 -5.29 1.88 7.38
CA SER A 26 -6.26 1.09 8.16
C SER A 26 -6.04 1.13 9.67
N GLY A 27 -4.98 1.78 10.16
CA GLY A 27 -4.54 1.78 11.56
C GLY A 27 -5.13 2.89 12.43
N VAL A 28 -6.23 3.52 12.00
CA VAL A 28 -6.86 4.64 12.71
C VAL A 28 -7.42 4.20 14.07
N ASN A 29 -7.31 5.08 15.09
CA ASN A 29 -7.88 4.86 16.43
C ASN A 29 -9.39 5.11 16.43
N GLU A 30 -10.14 4.13 15.94
CA GLU A 30 -11.61 4.20 15.81
C GLU A 30 -12.30 4.45 17.15
N VAL A 31 -11.79 3.88 18.25
CA VAL A 31 -12.36 4.07 19.59
C VAL A 31 -12.36 5.55 19.97
N GLU A 32 -11.20 6.20 19.86
CA GLU A 32 -11.07 7.62 20.22
C GLU A 32 -11.90 8.53 19.31
N ILE A 33 -11.97 8.23 18.01
CA ILE A 33 -12.76 9.00 17.05
C ILE A 33 -14.26 8.87 17.34
N ILE A 34 -14.74 7.65 17.57
CA ILE A 34 -16.16 7.39 17.82
C ILE A 34 -16.58 7.94 19.19
N ASP A 35 -15.77 7.73 20.23
CA ASP A 35 -16.02 8.32 21.56
C ASP A 35 -16.06 9.85 21.49
N GLY A 36 -15.14 10.43 20.71
CA GLY A 36 -15.10 11.86 20.43
C GLY A 36 -16.37 12.36 19.73
N ALA A 37 -16.82 11.67 18.68
CA ALA A 37 -18.04 11.99 17.94
C ALA A 37 -19.30 11.89 18.83
N ASN A 38 -19.42 10.83 19.62
CA ASN A 38 -20.52 10.65 20.56
C ASN A 38 -20.58 11.73 21.64
N SER A 39 -19.42 12.30 21.99
CA SER A 39 -19.28 13.37 22.99
C SER A 39 -19.51 14.79 22.45
N ILE A 40 -19.75 14.97 21.15
CA ILE A 40 -20.00 16.30 20.56
C ILE A 40 -21.31 16.85 21.13
N ASP A 41 -21.26 18.03 21.75
CA ASP A 41 -22.46 18.78 22.12
C ASP A 41 -22.91 19.61 20.91
N MET A 42 -24.08 19.29 20.35
CA MET A 42 -24.64 20.02 19.21
C MET A 42 -25.24 21.37 19.61
N GLY A 43 -25.41 21.64 20.92
CA GLY A 43 -25.97 22.89 21.41
C GLY A 43 -27.43 23.11 21.02
N LEU A 44 -28.18 22.03 20.74
CA LEU A 44 -29.57 22.09 20.30
C LEU A 44 -30.53 22.04 21.49
N GLU A 45 -31.48 22.98 21.53
CA GLU A 45 -32.50 23.03 22.60
C GLU A 45 -33.44 21.81 22.60
N GLY A 46 -33.60 21.15 21.45
CA GLY A 46 -34.47 19.98 21.26
C GLY A 46 -33.82 18.63 21.51
N GLY A 47 -32.54 18.61 21.89
CA GLY A 47 -31.73 17.39 21.89
C GLY A 47 -31.19 17.03 20.50
N ASP A 48 -30.40 15.97 20.47
CA ASP A 48 -29.68 15.48 19.29
C ASP A 48 -30.60 14.59 18.43
N ILE A 49 -31.60 15.20 17.78
CA ILE A 49 -32.59 14.51 16.94
C ILE A 49 -32.53 15.10 15.52
N GLU A 50 -32.57 14.27 14.50
CA GLU A 50 -32.49 14.68 13.08
C GLU A 50 -31.21 15.49 12.78
N ILE A 51 -30.09 15.11 13.40
CA ILE A 51 -28.78 15.74 13.24
C ILE A 51 -27.85 14.98 12.28
N GLU A 52 -28.20 13.75 11.89
CA GLU A 52 -27.36 12.86 11.08
C GLU A 52 -26.83 13.54 9.80
N ASP A 53 -27.68 14.22 9.02
CA ASP A 53 -27.27 14.90 7.78
C ASP A 53 -26.22 15.99 8.04
N THR A 54 -26.38 16.76 9.13
CA THR A 54 -25.43 17.81 9.51
C THR A 54 -24.08 17.22 9.91
N LEU A 55 -24.09 16.10 10.62
CA LEU A 55 -22.87 15.38 11.00
C LEU A 55 -22.20 14.74 9.79
N ASN A 56 -22.98 14.18 8.86
CA ASN A 56 -22.46 13.58 7.63
C ASN A 56 -21.68 14.61 6.81
N ASP A 57 -22.23 15.81 6.62
CA ASP A 57 -21.54 16.92 5.93
C ASP A 57 -20.25 17.32 6.68
N TYR A 58 -20.32 17.46 8.01
CA TYR A 58 -19.15 17.77 8.84
C TYR A 58 -18.04 16.72 8.70
N TRP A 59 -18.38 15.43 8.76
CA TRP A 59 -17.38 14.36 8.65
C TRP A 59 -16.81 14.22 7.25
N GLU A 60 -17.61 14.49 6.21
CA GLU A 60 -17.11 14.55 4.83
C GLU A 60 -16.07 15.67 4.69
N GLU A 61 -16.28 16.85 5.30
CA GLU A 61 -15.25 17.90 5.34
C GLU A 61 -13.98 17.46 6.09
N GLN A 62 -14.09 16.66 7.15
CA GLN A 62 -12.95 16.21 7.94
C GLN A 62 -12.15 15.07 7.28
N TYR A 63 -12.83 14.09 6.67
CA TYR A 63 -12.23 12.83 6.23
C TYR A 63 -12.32 12.61 4.71
N GLY A 64 -13.16 13.35 4.01
CA GLY A 64 -13.39 13.20 2.56
C GLY A 64 -12.16 13.46 1.71
N PHE A 65 -11.17 14.19 2.23
CA PHE A 65 -9.88 14.43 1.55
C PHE A 65 -9.18 13.14 1.09
N ILE A 66 -9.45 12.02 1.75
CA ILE A 66 -8.85 10.72 1.44
C ILE A 66 -9.18 10.24 0.02
N GLU A 67 -10.30 10.67 -0.56
CA GLU A 67 -10.65 10.36 -1.96
C GLU A 67 -9.57 10.85 -2.94
N ARG A 68 -8.86 11.92 -2.57
CA ARG A 68 -7.78 12.52 -3.37
C ARG A 68 -6.42 11.90 -3.09
N LEU A 69 -6.33 10.84 -2.28
CA LEU A 69 -5.05 10.21 -1.92
C LEU A 69 -4.22 9.83 -3.15
N ASN A 70 -4.83 9.13 -4.12
CA ASN A 70 -4.13 8.71 -5.33
C ASN A 70 -3.79 9.90 -6.26
N GLU A 71 -4.58 10.97 -6.24
CA GLU A 71 -4.25 12.22 -6.93
C GLU A 71 -2.96 12.83 -6.34
N PHE A 72 -2.86 12.92 -5.02
CA PHE A 72 -1.66 13.45 -4.36
C PHE A 72 -0.43 12.58 -4.61
N ILE A 73 -0.56 11.26 -4.59
CA ILE A 73 0.53 10.36 -4.99
C ILE A 73 0.94 10.63 -6.43
N ASN A 74 -0.01 10.71 -7.36
CA ASN A 74 0.29 10.98 -8.74
C ASN A 74 1.03 12.32 -8.93
N LEU A 75 0.57 13.39 -8.27
CA LEU A 75 1.23 14.69 -8.28
C LEU A 75 2.66 14.63 -7.72
N TRP A 76 2.86 13.89 -6.63
CA TRP A 76 4.17 13.74 -6.02
C TRP A 76 5.13 12.94 -6.90
N ILE A 77 4.71 11.79 -7.45
CA ILE A 77 5.57 10.96 -8.29
C ILE A 77 5.98 11.71 -9.56
N ASN A 78 5.10 12.54 -10.14
CA ASN A 78 5.42 13.38 -11.29
C ASN A 78 6.52 14.43 -11.02
N GLN A 79 6.85 14.70 -9.76
CA GLN A 79 7.95 15.61 -9.38
C GLN A 79 9.30 14.89 -9.27
N ILE A 80 9.32 13.56 -9.29
CA ILE A 80 10.55 12.78 -9.14
C ILE A 80 11.38 12.86 -10.42
N ASN A 81 12.58 13.42 -10.32
CA ASN A 81 13.54 13.39 -11.42
C ASN A 81 14.20 12.00 -11.50
N ILE A 82 14.00 11.33 -12.63
CA ILE A 82 14.60 10.03 -12.93
C ILE A 82 15.78 10.11 -13.90
N ASP A 83 16.17 11.30 -14.34
CA ASP A 83 17.39 11.51 -15.12
C ASP A 83 18.62 11.38 -14.21
N VAL A 84 19.01 10.14 -13.96
CA VAL A 84 20.08 9.75 -13.04
C VAL A 84 20.93 8.63 -13.64
N ASP A 85 22.18 8.54 -13.22
CA ASP A 85 23.07 7.45 -13.61
C ASP A 85 22.56 6.08 -13.16
N LYS A 86 22.75 5.06 -14.00
CA LYS A 86 22.51 3.66 -13.63
C LYS A 86 23.34 3.30 -12.39
N LYS A 87 22.66 2.81 -11.35
CA LYS A 87 23.26 2.37 -10.09
C LYS A 87 23.52 0.87 -10.05
N THR A 88 23.26 0.12 -11.12
CA THR A 88 23.61 -1.30 -11.17
C THR A 88 23.86 -1.75 -12.59
N ASN A 89 24.69 -2.77 -12.73
CA ASN A 89 24.89 -3.51 -13.98
C ASN A 89 24.22 -4.89 -13.96
N ILE A 90 23.47 -5.20 -12.89
CA ILE A 90 22.72 -6.45 -12.77
C ILE A 90 21.49 -6.41 -13.67
N VAL A 91 20.81 -5.27 -13.72
CA VAL A 91 19.68 -5.04 -14.62
C VAL A 91 20.19 -4.69 -16.01
N LYS A 92 19.81 -5.48 -17.01
CA LYS A 92 20.18 -5.26 -18.41
C LYS A 92 18.97 -5.41 -19.33
N SER A 93 18.96 -4.67 -20.43
CA SER A 93 17.87 -4.67 -21.41
C SER A 93 17.94 -5.80 -22.43
N ASP A 94 19.08 -6.47 -22.56
CA ASP A 94 19.30 -7.58 -23.49
C ASP A 94 18.98 -8.96 -22.90
N GLU A 95 18.49 -9.01 -21.65
CA GLU A 95 18.08 -10.24 -20.96
C GLU A 95 16.54 -10.37 -20.93
N ASP A 96 16.03 -11.60 -21.04
CA ASP A 96 14.59 -11.95 -20.96
C ASP A 96 14.06 -11.94 -19.51
N ASP A 97 14.57 -11.03 -18.69
CA ASP A 97 14.18 -10.88 -17.30
C ASP A 97 12.80 -10.23 -17.16
N LEU A 98 12.08 -10.60 -16.10
CA LEU A 98 10.76 -10.07 -15.78
C LEU A 98 10.84 -9.15 -14.56
N PHE A 99 10.21 -7.98 -14.64
CA PHE A 99 10.27 -6.94 -13.62
C PHE A 99 8.88 -6.69 -13.06
N LEU A 100 8.68 -7.03 -11.78
CA LEU A 100 7.48 -6.65 -11.03
C LEU A 100 7.81 -5.43 -10.18
N LEU A 101 7.22 -4.29 -10.52
CA LEU A 101 7.47 -3.01 -9.89
C LEU A 101 6.33 -2.63 -8.94
N PHE A 102 6.72 -2.36 -7.70
CA PHE A 102 5.89 -1.71 -6.68
C PHE A 102 6.11 -0.19 -6.66
N ASN A 103 7.10 0.30 -7.40
CA ASN A 103 7.33 1.72 -7.61
C ASN A 103 6.51 2.24 -8.80
N TYR A 104 6.33 3.57 -8.82
CA TYR A 104 5.45 4.25 -9.77
C TYR A 104 6.19 4.93 -10.92
N THR A 105 7.52 5.01 -10.85
CA THR A 105 8.36 5.76 -11.79
C THR A 105 8.82 4.91 -12.98
N LEU A 106 9.03 5.54 -14.14
CA LEU A 106 9.47 4.88 -15.37
C LEU A 106 11.01 4.71 -15.47
N LEU A 107 11.68 4.42 -14.35
CA LEU A 107 13.13 4.33 -14.28
C LEU A 107 13.66 3.17 -15.15
N LEU A 108 12.98 2.02 -15.13
CA LEU A 108 13.43 0.86 -15.88
C LEU A 108 13.24 1.07 -17.39
N GLU A 109 12.13 1.66 -17.79
CA GLU A 109 11.80 1.98 -19.18
C GLU A 109 12.75 3.03 -19.76
N LYS A 110 12.95 4.15 -19.05
CA LYS A 110 13.66 5.31 -19.60
C LYS A 110 15.17 5.28 -19.41
N ILE A 111 15.64 4.77 -18.27
CA ILE A 111 17.08 4.75 -17.97
C ILE A 111 17.68 3.40 -18.28
N TYR A 112 17.04 2.30 -17.85
CA TYR A 112 17.55 0.95 -18.13
C TYR A 112 17.14 0.41 -19.49
N GLU A 113 16.25 1.10 -20.21
CA GLU A 113 15.77 0.73 -21.55
C GLU A 113 15.15 -0.67 -21.60
N ILE A 114 14.51 -1.08 -20.50
CA ILE A 114 13.81 -2.36 -20.42
C ILE A 114 12.49 -2.25 -21.20
N GLU A 115 12.19 -3.27 -22.01
CA GLU A 115 10.94 -3.31 -22.76
C GLU A 115 9.71 -3.37 -21.83
N LYS A 116 8.70 -2.55 -22.13
CA LYS A 116 7.44 -2.51 -21.36
C LYS A 116 6.78 -3.88 -21.20
N TYR A 117 6.92 -4.76 -22.21
CA TYR A 117 6.37 -6.12 -22.15
C TYR A 117 6.96 -6.96 -21.00
N ASN A 118 8.16 -6.65 -20.55
CA ASN A 118 8.84 -7.34 -19.46
C ASN A 118 8.61 -6.68 -18.09
N ILE A 119 7.90 -5.56 -18.04
CA ILE A 119 7.63 -4.79 -16.82
C ILE A 119 6.15 -4.85 -16.49
N LEU A 120 5.87 -5.11 -15.21
CA LEU A 120 4.55 -4.92 -14.63
C LEU A 120 4.64 -3.93 -13.46
N HIS A 121 4.04 -2.76 -13.63
CA HIS A 121 3.72 -1.87 -12.52
C HIS A 121 2.43 -2.33 -11.85
N ILE A 122 2.55 -3.13 -10.78
CA ILE A 122 1.40 -3.78 -10.15
C ILE A 122 0.43 -2.78 -9.48
N HIS A 123 0.94 -1.59 -9.15
CA HIS A 123 0.19 -0.48 -8.56
C HIS A 123 0.05 0.71 -9.53
N GLY A 124 0.22 0.49 -10.84
CA GLY A 124 0.19 1.57 -11.84
C GLY A 124 1.45 2.45 -11.83
N CYS A 125 1.52 3.40 -12.77
CA CYS A 125 2.69 4.27 -12.93
C CYS A 125 2.32 5.65 -13.50
N VAL A 126 3.28 6.59 -13.47
CA VAL A 126 3.11 7.97 -13.99
C VAL A 126 3.29 8.09 -15.51
N ASP A 127 2.65 7.20 -16.26
CA ASP A 127 2.69 7.23 -17.72
C ASP A 127 1.27 7.40 -18.27
N GLU A 128 1.07 8.40 -19.13
CA GLU A 128 -0.19 8.62 -19.86
C GLU A 128 -0.53 7.44 -20.79
N TRP A 129 0.47 6.62 -21.16
CA TRP A 129 0.31 5.47 -22.04
C TRP A 129 0.05 4.14 -21.31
N TYR A 130 0.03 4.13 -19.98
CA TYR A 130 -0.40 2.96 -19.21
C TYR A 130 -1.87 3.12 -18.82
N ASP A 131 -2.61 2.02 -18.88
CA ASP A 131 -4.05 2.00 -18.54
C ASP A 131 -4.32 2.17 -17.04
N SER A 132 -3.28 2.22 -16.19
CA SER A 132 -3.40 2.24 -14.73
C SER A 132 -2.59 3.38 -14.10
N SER A 133 -3.31 4.34 -13.52
CA SER A 133 -2.74 5.41 -12.70
C SER A 133 -2.13 4.87 -11.40
N PRO A 134 -1.19 5.59 -10.75
CA PRO A 134 -0.63 5.19 -9.46
C PRO A 134 -1.71 4.96 -8.40
N VAL A 135 -1.65 3.83 -7.72
CA VAL A 135 -2.54 3.49 -6.61
C VAL A 135 -1.76 3.17 -5.34
N ILE A 136 -2.24 3.72 -4.23
CA ILE A 136 -1.82 3.39 -2.87
C ILE A 136 -3.06 3.16 -2.00
N GLY A 137 -2.97 2.30 -1.00
CA GLY A 137 -4.11 2.05 -0.12
C GLY A 137 -3.91 0.87 0.82
N HIS A 138 -4.80 0.73 1.80
CA HIS A 138 -4.79 -0.44 2.69
C HIS A 138 -5.49 -1.64 2.03
N GLY A 139 -5.11 -2.86 2.43
CA GLY A 139 -5.72 -4.10 1.95
C GLY A 139 -6.70 -4.75 2.94
N ASP A 140 -7.26 -3.99 3.88
CA ASP A 140 -8.06 -4.53 5.01
C ASP A 140 -9.57 -4.42 4.76
N SER A 141 -10.12 -5.41 4.07
CA SER A 141 -11.56 -5.50 3.80
C SER A 141 -12.40 -5.95 5.01
N ILE A 142 -11.76 -6.58 6.01
CA ILE A 142 -12.42 -6.97 7.25
C ILE A 142 -12.79 -5.70 8.01
N LYS A 143 -11.86 -4.76 8.12
CA LYS A 143 -12.09 -3.49 8.80
C LYS A 143 -13.26 -2.69 8.21
N ILE A 144 -13.35 -2.63 6.88
CA ILE A 144 -14.49 -2.02 6.17
C ILE A 144 -15.80 -2.71 6.57
N SER A 145 -15.82 -4.04 6.60
CA SER A 145 -17.01 -4.82 6.92
C SER A 145 -17.45 -4.63 8.38
N GLU A 146 -16.50 -4.57 9.31
CA GLU A 146 -16.74 -4.37 10.74
C GLU A 146 -17.35 -3.00 11.02
N ILE A 147 -16.77 -1.92 10.48
CA ILE A 147 -17.27 -0.57 10.72
C ILE A 147 -18.63 -0.33 10.05
N LYS A 148 -18.87 -0.92 8.87
CA LYS A 148 -20.18 -0.88 8.21
C LYS A 148 -21.27 -1.57 9.02
N ARG A 149 -20.94 -2.73 9.63
CA ARG A 149 -21.88 -3.41 10.52
C ARG A 149 -22.20 -2.54 11.73
N ARG A 150 -21.19 -1.89 12.33
CA ARG A 150 -21.39 -0.98 13.47
C ARG A 150 -22.28 0.21 13.10
N ALA A 151 -22.06 0.83 11.94
CA ALA A 151 -22.91 1.90 11.43
C ALA A 151 -24.37 1.44 11.26
N TYR A 152 -24.58 0.25 10.70
CA TYR A 152 -25.91 -0.36 10.56
C TYR A 152 -26.59 -0.59 11.91
N GLU A 153 -25.88 -1.17 12.88
CA GLU A 153 -26.39 -1.43 14.23
C GLU A 153 -26.79 -0.13 14.95
N ALA A 154 -25.95 0.90 14.89
CA ALA A 154 -26.26 2.23 15.45
C ALA A 154 -27.50 2.87 14.80
N GLY A 155 -27.66 2.72 13.48
CA GLY A 155 -28.85 3.19 12.76
C GLY A 155 -30.13 2.52 13.24
N GLU A 156 -30.11 1.20 13.50
CA GLU A 156 -31.27 0.46 14.02
C GLU A 156 -31.62 0.86 15.47
N GLU A 157 -30.63 1.32 16.24
CA GLU A 157 -30.80 1.83 17.61
C GLU A 157 -31.09 3.35 17.67
N PHE A 158 -31.18 4.01 16.51
CA PHE A 158 -31.37 5.47 16.38
C PHE A 158 -30.25 6.29 17.04
N GLU A 159 -29.04 5.76 17.11
CA GLU A 159 -27.85 6.45 17.58
C GLU A 159 -27.20 7.27 16.44
N GLU A 160 -27.83 8.38 16.08
CA GLU A 160 -27.47 9.18 14.90
C GLU A 160 -25.98 9.61 14.86
N LYS A 161 -25.40 9.97 16.00
CA LYS A 161 -23.98 10.36 16.10
C LYS A 161 -23.05 9.22 15.73
N GLU A 162 -23.29 8.05 16.33
CA GLU A 162 -22.46 6.86 16.12
C GLU A 162 -22.63 6.33 14.69
N CYS A 163 -23.88 6.30 14.20
CA CYS A 163 -24.19 5.95 12.81
C CYS A 163 -23.40 6.84 11.83
N SER A 164 -23.49 8.16 12.01
CA SER A 164 -22.84 9.15 11.15
C SER A 164 -21.31 9.00 11.12
N ILE A 165 -20.64 8.94 12.28
CA ILE A 165 -19.17 8.79 12.32
C ILE A 165 -18.72 7.42 11.79
N CYS A 166 -19.46 6.35 12.06
CA CYS A 166 -19.12 5.02 11.55
C CYS A 166 -19.28 4.95 10.02
N ASN A 167 -20.30 5.61 9.46
CA ASN A 167 -20.44 5.76 8.00
C ASN A 167 -19.29 6.57 7.39
N ALA A 168 -18.86 7.66 8.04
CA ALA A 168 -17.71 8.43 7.59
C ALA A 168 -16.40 7.62 7.61
N LEU A 169 -16.17 6.83 8.67
CA LEU A 169 -15.03 5.92 8.76
C LEU A 169 -15.10 4.80 7.70
N ALA A 170 -16.30 4.26 7.44
CA ALA A 170 -16.52 3.29 6.38
C ALA A 170 -16.14 3.88 5.01
N ASN A 171 -16.63 5.08 4.69
CA ASN A 171 -16.28 5.80 3.47
C ASN A 171 -14.78 6.06 3.38
N TYR A 172 -14.13 6.45 4.48
CA TYR A 172 -12.70 6.67 4.52
C TYR A 172 -11.91 5.40 4.16
N TYR A 173 -12.26 4.26 4.75
CA TYR A 173 -11.61 2.99 4.43
C TYR A 173 -11.91 2.54 3.00
N GLU A 174 -13.15 2.64 2.54
CA GLU A 174 -13.49 2.24 1.16
C GLU A 174 -12.76 3.07 0.11
N ARG A 175 -12.68 4.39 0.29
CA ARG A 175 -11.99 5.30 -0.64
C ARG A 175 -10.47 5.11 -0.63
N SER A 176 -9.91 4.56 0.45
CA SER A 176 -8.48 4.21 0.55
C SER A 176 -8.20 2.70 0.42
N TYR A 177 -9.20 1.91 0.03
CA TYR A 177 -9.07 0.48 -0.13
C TYR A 177 -8.35 0.13 -1.43
N LYS A 178 -7.31 -0.68 -1.30
CA LYS A 178 -6.57 -1.28 -2.40
C LYS A 178 -7.00 -2.72 -2.57
N ASP A 179 -7.78 -3.01 -3.62
CA ASP A 179 -8.18 -4.38 -3.94
C ASP A 179 -7.02 -5.16 -4.57
N VAL A 180 -6.16 -5.70 -3.71
CA VAL A 180 -5.01 -6.51 -4.09
C VAL A 180 -5.43 -7.74 -4.92
N GLN A 181 -6.60 -8.33 -4.66
CA GLN A 181 -7.06 -9.50 -5.41
C GLN A 181 -7.46 -9.13 -6.84
N HIS A 182 -8.10 -7.97 -7.02
CA HIS A 182 -8.37 -7.42 -8.34
C HIS A 182 -7.08 -7.23 -9.14
N TYR A 183 -6.05 -6.57 -8.57
CA TYR A 183 -4.77 -6.38 -9.26
C TYR A 183 -4.07 -7.68 -9.63
N ILE A 184 -4.13 -8.71 -8.77
CA ILE A 184 -3.61 -10.04 -9.09
C ILE A 184 -4.37 -10.64 -10.29
N PHE A 185 -5.69 -10.57 -10.29
CA PHE A 185 -6.53 -11.16 -11.31
C PHE A 185 -6.35 -10.50 -12.70
N GLU A 186 -6.32 -9.17 -12.74
CA GLU A 186 -6.09 -8.41 -13.99
C GLU A 186 -4.71 -8.72 -14.59
N ASN A 187 -3.71 -8.96 -13.74
CA ASN A 187 -2.34 -9.20 -14.15
C ASN A 187 -1.94 -10.67 -14.21
N ARG A 188 -2.91 -11.60 -14.19
CA ARG A 188 -2.65 -13.06 -14.21
C ARG A 188 -1.70 -13.50 -15.33
N ASN A 189 -1.79 -12.88 -16.51
CA ASN A 189 -0.94 -13.20 -17.66
C ASN A 189 0.54 -12.95 -17.38
N PHE A 190 0.87 -11.93 -16.57
CA PHE A 190 2.24 -11.70 -16.14
C PHE A 190 2.69 -12.79 -15.17
N PHE A 191 1.87 -13.12 -14.17
CA PHE A 191 2.19 -14.17 -13.19
C PHE A 191 2.38 -15.54 -13.86
N GLU A 192 1.59 -15.88 -14.88
CA GLU A 192 1.73 -17.12 -15.64
C GLU A 192 3.10 -17.28 -16.31
N ARG A 193 3.75 -16.17 -16.71
CA ARG A 193 5.09 -16.18 -17.32
C ARG A 193 6.20 -16.55 -16.33
N LEU A 194 5.93 -16.46 -15.03
CA LEU A 194 6.91 -16.76 -13.97
C LEU A 194 7.32 -18.25 -13.93
N ASN A 195 6.58 -19.14 -14.60
CA ASN A 195 6.87 -20.57 -14.65
C ASN A 195 8.22 -20.95 -15.28
N LYS A 196 8.84 -20.02 -16.03
CA LYS A 196 10.16 -20.18 -16.66
C LYS A 196 11.30 -19.57 -15.84
N VAL A 197 10.99 -18.81 -14.79
CA VAL A 197 11.98 -18.12 -13.95
C VAL A 197 12.76 -19.14 -13.13
N ASN A 198 14.07 -18.94 -13.02
CA ASN A 198 14.98 -19.78 -12.23
C ASN A 198 15.51 -19.08 -10.97
N LYS A 199 15.50 -17.74 -10.95
CA LYS A 199 15.97 -16.91 -9.86
C LYS A 199 15.04 -15.71 -9.68
N ILE A 200 14.80 -15.35 -8.44
CA ILE A 200 14.07 -14.14 -8.07
C ILE A 200 15.04 -13.21 -7.35
N TYR A 201 14.96 -11.92 -7.66
CA TYR A 201 15.69 -10.87 -6.96
C TYR A 201 14.67 -9.91 -6.34
N VAL A 202 14.73 -9.75 -5.01
CA VAL A 202 13.86 -8.83 -4.27
C VAL A 202 14.74 -7.70 -3.75
N ILE A 203 14.59 -6.49 -4.31
CA ILE A 203 15.41 -5.32 -3.96
C ILE A 203 14.50 -4.14 -3.64
N GLY A 204 14.85 -3.37 -2.60
CA GLY A 204 14.17 -2.12 -2.28
C GLY A 204 12.72 -2.28 -1.82
N HIS A 205 12.35 -3.45 -1.30
CA HIS A 205 10.98 -3.77 -0.89
C HIS A 205 10.95 -4.13 0.61
N SER A 206 9.96 -3.63 1.36
CA SER A 206 9.85 -3.88 2.81
C SER A 206 9.19 -5.23 3.16
N LEU A 207 8.60 -5.89 2.15
CA LEU A 207 7.73 -7.06 2.30
C LEU A 207 6.59 -6.75 3.28
N GLY A 208 5.87 -5.65 3.03
CA GLY A 208 4.74 -5.20 3.84
C GLY A 208 3.59 -6.22 3.86
N LYS A 209 2.75 -6.17 4.91
CA LYS A 209 1.60 -7.08 5.05
C LYS A 209 0.64 -6.97 3.87
N VAL A 210 0.41 -5.75 3.38
CA VAL A 210 -0.46 -5.43 2.25
C VAL A 210 0.02 -6.08 0.94
N ASP A 211 1.34 -6.18 0.73
CA ASP A 211 1.92 -6.72 -0.52
C ASP A 211 2.13 -8.24 -0.49
N MET A 212 2.06 -8.88 0.69
CA MET A 212 2.23 -10.33 0.84
C MET A 212 1.38 -11.18 -0.12
N PRO A 213 0.13 -10.82 -0.46
CA PRO A 213 -0.63 -11.58 -1.44
C PRO A 213 0.05 -11.67 -2.81
N TYR A 214 0.74 -10.62 -3.28
CA TYR A 214 1.50 -10.68 -4.53
C TYR A 214 2.65 -11.68 -4.45
N PHE A 215 3.38 -11.72 -3.33
CA PHE A 215 4.46 -12.70 -3.13
C PHE A 215 3.94 -14.13 -3.03
N LYS A 216 2.77 -14.33 -2.42
CA LYS A 216 2.08 -15.63 -2.45
C LYS A 216 1.70 -16.02 -3.88
N GLU A 217 1.25 -15.06 -4.68
CA GLU A 217 0.92 -15.32 -6.08
C GLU A 217 2.15 -15.68 -6.90
N ILE A 218 3.25 -14.94 -6.77
CA ILE A 218 4.55 -15.29 -7.36
C ILE A 218 4.92 -16.74 -7.02
N LYS A 219 4.80 -17.12 -5.74
CA LYS A 219 5.11 -18.48 -5.30
C LYS A 219 4.25 -19.55 -6.00
N LYS A 220 2.96 -19.29 -6.24
CA LYS A 220 2.10 -20.26 -6.95
C LYS A 220 2.55 -20.52 -8.39
N HIS A 221 3.17 -19.54 -9.04
CA HIS A 221 3.51 -19.61 -10.46
C HIS A 221 4.97 -19.98 -10.77
N ILE A 222 5.81 -20.16 -9.75
CA ILE A 222 7.22 -20.53 -9.93
C ILE A 222 7.48 -22.01 -9.59
N LYS A 223 8.61 -22.54 -10.07
CA LYS A 223 9.07 -23.87 -9.69
C LYS A 223 9.56 -23.90 -8.23
N GLN A 224 9.61 -25.09 -7.65
CA GLN A 224 9.97 -25.26 -6.24
C GLN A 224 11.45 -24.98 -5.94
N ASP A 225 12.31 -25.15 -6.93
CA ASP A 225 13.77 -25.01 -6.89
C ASP A 225 14.28 -23.61 -7.24
N VAL A 226 13.37 -22.64 -7.45
CA VAL A 226 13.75 -21.25 -7.72
C VAL A 226 14.49 -20.64 -6.53
N ILE A 227 15.63 -20.01 -6.81
CA ILE A 227 16.48 -19.36 -5.81
C ILE A 227 16.01 -17.91 -5.61
N TRP A 228 15.77 -17.52 -4.37
CA TRP A 228 15.39 -16.17 -3.97
C TRP A 228 16.60 -15.42 -3.43
N ASN A 229 16.97 -14.33 -4.09
CA ASN A 229 18.03 -13.41 -3.68
C ASN A 229 17.37 -12.14 -3.12
N VAL A 230 17.38 -12.00 -1.80
CA VAL A 230 16.64 -10.95 -1.10
C VAL A 230 17.64 -9.95 -0.53
N TYR A 231 17.51 -8.70 -0.97
CA TYR A 231 18.42 -7.63 -0.62
C TYR A 231 17.83 -6.78 0.50
N TRP A 232 18.60 -6.60 1.57
CA TRP A 232 18.22 -5.79 2.73
C TRP A 232 19.14 -4.59 2.91
N HIS A 233 18.66 -3.54 3.58
CA HIS A 233 19.39 -2.26 3.72
C HIS A 233 19.92 -2.04 5.15
N ASP A 234 19.08 -2.18 6.16
CA ASP A 234 19.41 -1.87 7.56
C ASP A 234 19.94 -3.09 8.34
N ASP A 235 20.99 -2.91 9.14
CA ASP A 235 21.57 -3.96 9.97
C ASP A 235 20.52 -4.59 10.91
N GLY A 236 20.34 -5.91 10.83
CA GLY A 236 19.41 -6.69 11.66
C GLY A 236 18.05 -6.98 11.02
N ASP A 237 17.76 -6.41 9.85
CA ASP A 237 16.53 -6.74 9.10
C ASP A 237 16.61 -8.12 8.42
N ASP A 238 17.81 -8.67 8.22
CA ASP A 238 18.05 -9.94 7.52
C ASP A 238 17.22 -11.10 8.07
N ILE A 239 17.15 -11.24 9.41
CA ILE A 239 16.35 -12.26 10.09
C ILE A 239 14.85 -12.07 9.78
N ILE A 240 14.37 -10.82 9.78
CA ILE A 240 12.96 -10.49 9.52
C ILE A 240 12.60 -10.81 8.08
N PHE A 241 13.42 -10.38 7.11
CA PHE A 241 13.23 -10.70 5.70
C PHE A 241 13.22 -12.20 5.45
N LYS A 242 14.15 -12.93 6.08
CA LYS A 242 14.20 -14.38 6.01
C LYS A 242 12.92 -15.04 6.49
N GLN A 243 12.44 -14.64 7.67
CA GLN A 243 11.20 -15.18 8.24
C GLN A 243 9.99 -14.88 7.37
N LYS A 244 9.88 -13.66 6.83
CA LYS A 244 8.82 -13.28 5.89
C LYS A 244 8.81 -14.16 4.65
N ILE A 245 9.97 -14.39 4.02
CA ILE A 245 10.06 -15.24 2.82
C ILE A 245 9.81 -16.72 3.16
N MET A 246 10.33 -17.21 4.29
CA MET A 246 10.04 -18.57 4.75
C MET A 246 8.55 -18.78 5.03
N SER A 247 7.83 -17.76 5.50
CA SER A 247 6.37 -17.82 5.72
C SER A 247 5.56 -18.04 4.44
N LEU A 248 6.16 -17.77 3.26
CA LEU A 248 5.58 -18.10 1.95
C LEU A 248 5.76 -19.57 1.57
N GLY A 249 6.45 -20.38 2.38
CA GLY A 249 6.77 -21.78 2.09
C GLY A 249 7.99 -21.96 1.20
N ILE A 250 8.93 -21.01 1.21
CA ILE A 250 10.23 -21.14 0.53
C ILE A 250 11.21 -21.85 1.46
N ASN A 251 11.86 -22.90 0.95
CA ASN A 251 12.89 -23.62 1.69
C ASN A 251 14.08 -22.71 1.98
N ASN A 252 14.62 -22.82 3.20
CA ASN A 252 15.78 -22.04 3.64
C ASN A 252 16.99 -22.17 2.71
N GLU A 253 17.20 -23.35 2.11
CA GLU A 253 18.29 -23.61 1.16
C GLU A 253 18.17 -22.84 -0.17
N ASN A 254 16.96 -22.36 -0.50
CA ASN A 254 16.68 -21.59 -1.70
C ASN A 254 16.66 -20.07 -1.44
N ILE A 255 17.07 -19.61 -0.25
CA ILE A 255 17.05 -18.20 0.13
C ILE A 255 18.48 -17.70 0.37
N ASN A 256 18.90 -16.74 -0.46
CA ASN A 256 20.11 -15.96 -0.28
C ASN A 256 19.75 -14.58 0.25
N LEU A 257 20.35 -14.19 1.38
CA LEU A 257 20.23 -12.83 1.92
C LEU A 257 21.51 -12.06 1.58
N ILE A 258 21.35 -10.90 0.96
CA ILE A 258 22.46 -10.12 0.41
C ILE A 258 22.31 -8.67 0.87
N MET A 259 23.40 -7.98 1.19
CA MET A 259 23.32 -6.55 1.49
C MET A 259 23.01 -5.76 0.19
N SER A 260 22.10 -4.80 0.27
CA SER A 260 21.69 -3.96 -0.87
C SER A 260 22.86 -3.23 -1.56
N LYS A 261 23.92 -2.89 -0.83
CA LYS A 261 25.16 -2.31 -1.38
C LYS A 261 25.89 -3.22 -2.39
N GLU A 262 25.58 -4.51 -2.43
CA GLU A 262 26.13 -5.41 -3.45
C GLU A 262 25.36 -5.33 -4.76
N PHE A 263 24.09 -4.87 -4.71
CA PHE A 263 23.28 -4.61 -5.88
C PHE A 263 23.60 -3.25 -6.49
N PHE A 264 23.71 -2.23 -5.65
CA PHE A 264 23.97 -0.86 -6.06
C PHE A 264 25.48 -0.57 -6.14
N LYS A 265 25.97 -0.10 -7.28
CA LYS A 265 27.36 0.29 -7.57
C LYS A 265 27.45 1.78 -7.90
#